data_AF-A0A3Q3L1H1-F1
#
_entry.id   AF-A0A3Q3L1H1-F1
#
_cell.length_a   1.000
_cell.length_b   1.000
_cell.length_c   1.000
_cell.angle_alpha   90.00
_cell.angle_beta   90.00
_cell.angle_gamma   90.00
#
_symmetry.space_group_name_H-M   'P 1'
#
loop_
_entity.id
_entity.type
_entity.pdbx_description
1 polymer ?
#
loop_
_entity_poly.entity_id
_entity_poly.type
_entity_poly.pdbx_seq_one_letter_code
_entity_poly.pdbx_strand_id
1 'polypeptide(L)'
;MSNAPPYQHFVDKYKLQLTDKVSHMDPILDRLLDRGVLQREAYDTIRALPTSQKKMRELYCGCLQAGAASKDIFYQILLENEKFLIDDLNTKH
;
A
#
# COMPACT_ATOMS: atom_id res chain seq x y z
N MET A 1 -31.29 -10.20 5.18
CA MET A 1 -30.10 -9.34 5.28
C MET A 1 -28.95 -10.11 4.67
N SER A 2 -28.44 -9.68 3.52
CA SER A 2 -27.45 -10.39 2.71
C SER A 2 -26.12 -10.52 3.45
N ASN A 3 -25.75 -11.75 3.82
CA ASN A 3 -24.48 -12.09 4.44
C ASN A 3 -23.41 -12.30 3.35
N ALA A 4 -23.14 -11.26 2.56
CA ALA A 4 -22.01 -11.27 1.64
C ALA A 4 -20.72 -11.13 2.47
N PRO A 5 -19.68 -11.95 2.25
CA PRO A 5 -18.41 -11.74 2.93
C PRO A 5 -17.92 -10.32 2.63
N PRO A 6 -17.33 -9.62 3.61
CA PRO A 6 -16.81 -8.28 3.36
C PRO A 6 -15.83 -8.37 2.18
N TYR A 7 -16.07 -7.57 1.14
CA TYR A 7 -15.18 -7.48 -0.01
C TYR A 7 -13.78 -7.15 0.51
N GLN A 8 -12.88 -8.13 0.48
CA GLN A 8 -11.50 -7.94 0.91
C GLN A 8 -10.83 -7.01 -0.10
N HIS A 9 -10.37 -5.85 0.36
CA HIS A 9 -9.69 -4.89 -0.49
C HIS A 9 -8.42 -5.52 -1.09
N PHE A 10 -8.09 -5.20 -2.35
CA PHE A 10 -6.92 -5.74 -3.06
C PHE A 10 -5.63 -5.66 -2.23
N VAL A 11 -5.39 -4.47 -1.64
CA VAL A 11 -4.24 -4.18 -0.77
C VAL A 11 -4.16 -5.12 0.43
N ASP A 12 -5.30 -5.51 1.02
CA ASP A 12 -5.32 -6.48 2.12
C ASP A 12 -5.10 -7.91 1.61
N LYS A 13 -5.74 -8.26 0.48
CA LYS A 13 -5.63 -9.57 -0.16
C LYS A 13 -4.18 -9.92 -0.49
N TYR A 14 -3.43 -8.95 -1.03
CA TYR A 14 -2.05 -9.14 -1.47
C TYR A 14 -1.01 -8.54 -0.54
N LYS A 15 -1.34 -8.30 0.75
CA LYS A 15 -0.46 -7.63 1.71
C LYS A 15 0.96 -8.24 1.76
N LEU A 16 1.05 -9.57 1.79
CA LEU A 16 2.33 -10.28 1.84
C LEU A 16 3.13 -10.10 0.56
N GLN A 17 2.49 -10.26 -0.61
CA GLN A 17 3.16 -10.12 -1.89
C GLN A 17 3.59 -8.68 -2.16
N LEU A 18 2.76 -7.69 -1.79
CA LEU A 18 3.11 -6.28 -1.88
C LEU A 18 4.26 -5.92 -0.93
N THR A 19 4.28 -6.47 0.28
CA THR A 19 5.40 -6.25 1.23
C THR A 19 6.72 -6.83 0.72
N ASP A 20 6.66 -7.97 0.04
CA ASP A 20 7.85 -8.69 -0.42
C ASP A 20 8.39 -8.14 -1.76
N LYS A 21 7.50 -7.79 -2.68
CA LYS A 21 7.85 -7.46 -4.06
C LYS A 21 8.01 -5.96 -4.33
N VAL A 22 7.39 -5.07 -3.53
CA VAL A 22 7.59 -3.62 -3.71
C VAL A 22 8.98 -3.24 -3.19
N SER A 23 9.87 -2.90 -4.11
CA SER A 23 11.26 -2.52 -3.81
C SER A 23 11.47 -1.01 -3.83
N HIS A 24 10.81 -0.28 -4.74
CA HIS A 24 10.98 1.16 -4.92
C HIS A 24 9.95 1.96 -4.11
N MET A 25 10.16 2.02 -2.79
CA MET A 25 9.22 2.66 -1.86
C MET A 25 9.21 4.18 -1.91
N ASP A 26 10.32 4.84 -2.26
CA ASP A 26 10.41 6.30 -2.12
C ASP A 26 9.38 7.06 -2.99
N PRO A 27 9.20 6.75 -4.29
CA PRO A 27 8.16 7.38 -5.11
C PRO A 27 6.73 7.11 -4.63
N ILE A 28 6.51 5.97 -3.97
CA ILE A 28 5.21 5.60 -3.40
C ILE A 28 4.94 6.46 -2.17
N LEU A 29 5.92 6.60 -1.27
CA LEU A 29 5.82 7.45 -0.08
C LEU A 29 5.61 8.92 -0.46
N ASP A 30 6.33 9.41 -1.48
CA ASP A 30 6.19 10.79 -1.96
C ASP A 30 4.77 11.08 -2.44
N ARG A 31 4.17 10.18 -3.23
CA ARG A 31 2.77 10.32 -3.70
C ARG A 31 1.75 10.17 -2.58
N LEU A 32 2.03 9.33 -1.58
CA LEU A 32 1.14 9.20 -0.42
C LEU A 32 1.15 10.47 0.45
N LEU A 33 2.30 11.13 0.57
CA LEU A 33 2.41 12.43 1.22
C LEU A 33 1.68 13.52 0.41
N ASP A 34 1.93 13.58 -0.90
CA ASP A 34 1.30 14.55 -1.81
C ASP A 34 -0.24 14.43 -1.82
N ARG A 35 -0.77 13.20 -1.77
CA ARG A 35 -2.21 12.94 -1.69
C ARG A 35 -2.80 13.03 -0.28
N GLY A 36 -2.00 13.46 0.70
CA GLY A 36 -2.45 13.67 2.09
C GLY A 36 -2.79 12.39 2.86
N VAL A 37 -2.39 11.22 2.38
CA VAL A 37 -2.57 9.95 3.09
C VAL A 37 -1.53 9.80 4.20
N LEU A 38 -0.31 10.27 3.95
CA LEU A 38 0.74 10.38 4.95
C LEU A 38 0.83 11.81 5.46
N GLN A 39 0.95 11.95 6.78
CA GLN A 39 1.45 13.19 7.38
C GLN A 39 2.98 13.23 7.30
N ARG A 40 3.57 14.41 7.42
CA ARG A 40 5.01 14.59 7.23
C ARG A 40 5.84 13.76 8.20
N GLU A 41 5.41 13.71 9.46
CA GLU A 41 6.06 12.95 10.53
C GLU A 41 6.05 11.44 10.25
N ALA A 42 4.93 10.92 9.75
CA ALA A 42 4.80 9.53 9.36
C ALA A 42 5.65 9.21 8.13
N TYR A 43 5.66 10.11 7.14
CA TYR A 43 6.51 9.99 5.95
C TYR A 43 7.99 9.92 6.34
N ASP A 44 8.50 10.85 7.15
CA ASP A 44 9.91 10.90 7.54
C ASP A 44 10.29 9.65 8.35
N THR A 45 9.41 9.19 9.25
CA THR A 45 9.60 7.96 10.03
C THR A 45 9.70 6.73 9.14
N ILE A 46 8.75 6.54 8.21
CA ILE A 46 8.73 5.39 7.32
C ILE A 46 9.92 5.44 6.38
N ARG A 47 10.22 6.61 5.78
CA ARG A 47 11.31 6.77 4.82
C ARG A 47 12.68 6.45 5.42
N ALA A 48 12.89 6.73 6.71
CA ALA A 48 14.12 6.43 7.44
C ALA A 48 14.35 4.92 7.68
N LEU A 49 13.34 4.06 7.46
CA LEU A 49 13.50 2.62 7.65
C LEU A 49 14.46 2.01 6.62
N PRO A 50 15.32 1.05 7.02
CA PRO A 50 16.45 0.63 6.22
C PRO A 50 16.08 -0.30 5.05
N THR A 51 14.88 -0.88 5.02
CA THR A 51 14.47 -1.81 3.97
C THR A 51 13.02 -1.57 3.52
N SER A 52 12.75 -1.82 2.24
CA SER A 52 11.41 -1.66 1.65
C SER A 52 10.36 -2.52 2.35
N GLN A 53 10.73 -3.72 2.82
CA GLN A 53 9.84 -4.58 3.61
C GLN A 53 9.47 -3.96 4.96
N LYS A 54 10.42 -3.32 5.66
CA LYS A 54 10.13 -2.60 6.90
C LYS A 54 9.24 -1.38 6.62
N LYS A 55 9.53 -0.62 5.57
CA LYS A 55 8.71 0.52 5.11
C LYS A 55 7.27 0.09 4.86
N MET A 56 7.07 -0.99 4.10
CA MET A 56 5.74 -1.53 3.80
C MET A 56 5.00 -2.00 5.05
N ARG A 57 5.67 -2.73 5.95
CA ARG A 57 5.05 -3.18 7.21
C ARG A 57 4.58 -2.01 8.05
N GLU A 58 5.39 -0.95 8.19
CA GLU A 58 5.02 0.24 8.94
C GLU A 58 3.84 0.98 8.30
N LEU A 59 3.86 1.13 6.97
CA LEU A 59 2.76 1.73 6.22
C LEU A 59 1.43 0.96 6.42
N TYR A 60 1.50 -0.38 6.49
CA TYR A 60 0.35 -1.22 6.77
C TYR A 60 -0.17 -1.09 8.21
N CYS A 61 0.72 -0.98 9.20
CA CYS A 61 0.34 -0.85 10.61
C CYS A 61 -0.20 0.54 10.95
N GLY A 62 0.24 1.58 10.24
CA GLY A 62 -0.26 2.93 10.38
C GLY A 62 -1.42 3.23 9.44
N CYS A 63 -1.10 3.94 8.36
CA CYS A 63 -2.08 4.65 7.52
C CYS A 63 -3.06 3.73 6.78
N LEU A 64 -2.63 2.53 6.38
CA LEU A 64 -3.50 1.61 5.66
C LEU A 64 -4.44 0.83 6.59
N GLN A 65 -4.18 0.80 7.90
CA GLN A 65 -5.13 0.24 8.87
C GLN A 65 -6.35 1.14 9.06
N ALA A 66 -6.19 2.46 8.85
CA ALA A 66 -7.15 3.48 9.25
C ALA A 66 -8.42 3.59 8.36
N GLY A 67 -8.44 3.06 7.12
CA GLY A 67 -9.67 3.08 6.31
C GLY A 67 -9.53 2.66 4.86
N ALA A 68 -10.67 2.35 4.23
CA ALA A 68 -10.77 1.92 2.82
C ALA A 68 -10.24 2.99 1.85
N ALA A 69 -10.52 4.28 2.09
CA ALA A 69 -10.07 5.37 1.23
C ALA A 69 -8.54 5.45 1.09
N SER A 70 -7.80 5.24 2.19
CA SER A 70 -6.33 5.19 2.15
C SER A 70 -5.82 4.02 1.31
N LYS A 71 -6.53 2.89 1.36
CA LYS A 71 -6.19 1.70 0.56
C LYS A 71 -6.52 1.90 -0.92
N ASP A 72 -7.60 2.58 -1.24
CA ASP A 72 -7.96 2.94 -2.62
C ASP A 72 -6.88 3.84 -3.23
N ILE A 73 -6.46 4.89 -2.52
CA ILE A 73 -5.39 5.80 -2.97
C ILE A 73 -4.07 5.04 -3.13
N PHE A 74 -3.71 4.19 -2.16
CA PHE A 74 -2.50 3.38 -2.25
C PHE A 74 -2.55 2.43 -3.45
N TYR A 75 -3.69 1.80 -3.74
CA TYR A 75 -3.87 0.97 -4.92
C TYR A 75 -3.71 1.76 -6.22
N GLN A 76 -4.25 2.98 -6.31
CA GLN A 76 -4.03 3.87 -7.47
C GLN A 76 -2.55 4.21 -7.65
N ILE A 77 -1.83 4.51 -6.57
CA ILE A 77 -0.39 4.76 -6.60
C ILE A 77 0.36 3.52 -7.11
N LEU A 78 -0.02 2.32 -6.67
CA LEU A 78 0.59 1.08 -7.18
C LEU A 78 0.32 0.87 -8.67
N LEU A 79 -0.88 1.20 -9.17
CA LEU A 79 -1.17 1.16 -10.62
C LEU A 79 -0.28 2.11 -11.43
N GLU A 80 0.06 3.27 -10.86
CA GLU A 80 0.92 4.27 -11.51
C GLU A 80 2.41 3.91 -11.48
N ASN A 81 2.90 3.26 -10.41
CA ASN A 81 4.33 3.02 -10.19
C ASN A 81 4.75 1.57 -10.47
N GLU A 82 3.86 0.63 -10.17
CA GLU A 82 4.14 -0.80 -10.07
C GLU A 82 3.13 -1.59 -10.91
N LYS A 83 2.74 -1.05 -12.07
CA LYS A 83 1.69 -1.64 -12.95
C LYS A 83 1.93 -3.12 -13.23
N PHE A 84 3.17 -3.50 -13.57
CA PHE A 84 3.52 -4.89 -13.86
C PHE A 84 3.31 -5.82 -12.66
N LEU A 85 3.59 -5.34 -11.45
CA LEU A 85 3.35 -6.09 -10.22
C LEU A 85 1.84 -6.25 -9.99
N ILE A 86 1.05 -5.21 -10.19
CA ILE A 86 -0.41 -5.29 -10.05
C ILE A 86 -1.01 -6.26 -11.07
N ASP A 87 -0.56 -6.23 -12.32
CA ASP A 87 -1.00 -7.15 -13.36
C ASP A 87 -0.61 -8.60 -13.03
N ASP A 88 0.60 -8.87 -12.51
CA ASP A 88 1.03 -10.20 -12.02
C ASP A 88 0.14 -10.71 -10.87
N LEU A 89 -0.27 -9.83 -9.96
CA LEU A 89 -1.09 -10.20 -8.81
C LEU A 89 -2.56 -10.42 -9.20
N ASN A 90 -3.08 -9.67 -10.18
CA ASN A 90 -4.44 -9.82 -10.70
C ASN A 90 -4.60 -11.07 -11.59
N THR A 91 -3.54 -11.51 -12.28
CA THR A 91 -3.59 -12.68 -13.17
C THR A 91 -3.43 -14.02 -12.44
N LYS A 92 -2.99 -14.01 -11.17
CA LYS A 92 -2.92 -15.19 -10.32
C LYS A 92 -4.27 -15.44 -9.67
N HIS A 93 -5.08 -16.26 -10.34
CA HIS A 93 -6.33 -16.83 -9.85
C HIS A 93 -6.21 -18.34 -9.75
#